data_AF-A0A075I5V7-F1
#
_entry.id   AF-A0A075I5V7-F1
#
_cell.length_a   1.000
_cell.length_b   1.000
_cell.length_c   1.000
_cell.angle_alpha   90.00
_cell.angle_beta   90.00
_cell.angle_gamma   90.00
#
_symmetry.space_group_name_H-M   'P 1'
#
loop_
_entity.id
_entity.type
_entity.pdbx_description
1 polymer ?
#
loop_
_entity_poly.entity_id
_entity_poly.type
_entity_poly.pdbx_seq_one_letter_code
_entity_poly.pdbx_strand_id
1 'polypeptide(L)'
;MITDVTERGGAECVRGEFCEQRVEGSERFVVGSEVWLTGFEPFGEHEVNISQQVAEALDGFSDVIGLGESPGPYRAETRESTLVLHTTILSVDEEGSNAIASRLESENGDVAEKSGLPEAVVHLGLAENAEWIRIEECAVNRLDFRIADNSGRQVSDAQIHQIAPARLHTTSPHNLILAECAGDDRIRRSDDAGEFVCNETYFRTLHAVETKGLKDNFSRALPVLFVHLPPTSAIPLDEQVELVRRIIALSVQRPSMEVVGGLLRNDENHLLAARRSPEEYMGGYWEFPGGKVEPGESKAEALEREYFEEFGWRVKPLRICEEYSHTWPEMAVQLTFFLCEADGELPPAVMTSHDECRWLQESELMGIEWLPPDVEFVERIQEKGVANL
;
A
#
# COMPACT_ATOMS: atom_id res chain seq x y z
N MET A 1 45.71 28.91 46.50
CA MET A 1 46.25 27.58 46.17
C MET A 1 45.10 26.76 45.63
N ILE A 2 45.31 26.04 44.53
CA ILE A 2 44.40 25.01 43.96
C ILE A 2 43.09 25.62 43.39
N THR A 3 43.00 26.04 42.11
CA THR A 3 42.88 25.25 40.84
C THR A 3 41.56 24.48 40.73
N ASP A 4 40.88 24.24 39.59
CA ASP A 4 40.91 24.66 38.16
C ASP A 4 39.68 23.96 37.47
N VAL A 5 39.17 24.20 36.25
CA VAL A 5 39.25 25.25 35.19
C VAL A 5 38.05 25.04 34.25
N THR A 6 37.50 26.10 33.63
CA THR A 6 36.76 26.00 32.34
C THR A 6 36.94 27.28 31.52
N GLU A 7 37.85 27.25 30.55
CA GLU A 7 38.06 28.35 29.60
C GLU A 7 37.02 28.34 28.46
N ARG A 8 36.79 29.52 27.90
CA ARG A 8 36.00 29.70 26.67
C ARG A 8 36.93 29.63 25.46
N GLY A 9 36.64 28.73 24.52
CA GLY A 9 37.23 28.74 23.18
C GLY A 9 36.12 28.88 22.15
N GLY A 10 36.06 30.00 21.44
CA GLY A 10 35.25 30.14 20.22
C GLY A 10 36.07 29.75 19.00
N ALA A 11 35.44 29.18 17.99
CA ALA A 11 36.01 28.98 16.66
C ALA A 11 34.95 29.24 15.59
N GLU A 12 35.37 29.83 14.48
CA GLU A 12 34.52 30.32 13.41
C GLU A 12 33.98 29.16 12.54
N CYS A 13 32.73 29.27 12.08
CA CYS A 13 32.16 28.31 11.15
C CYS A 13 32.57 28.68 9.71
N VAL A 14 33.46 27.89 9.12
CA VAL A 14 33.90 28.02 7.72
C VAL A 14 33.49 26.76 6.95
N ARG A 15 33.06 26.95 5.70
CA ARG A 15 32.46 25.93 4.83
C ARG A 15 33.38 24.73 4.55
N GLY A 16 32.80 23.54 4.44
CA GLY A 16 33.34 22.43 3.65
C GLY A 16 33.27 21.06 4.34
N GLU A 17 32.79 20.06 3.59
CA GLU A 17 32.97 18.62 3.83
C GLU A 17 32.40 18.03 5.14
N PHE A 18 31.19 17.44 5.04
CA PHE A 18 30.70 16.52 6.07
C PHE A 18 31.47 15.19 5.99
N CYS A 19 32.31 14.96 6.99
CA CYS A 19 33.09 13.73 7.14
C CYS A 19 32.21 12.61 7.74
N GLU A 20 32.03 11.51 7.02
CA GLU A 20 31.38 10.30 7.55
C GLU A 20 32.26 9.63 8.61
N GLN A 21 32.05 9.97 9.88
CA GLN A 21 32.57 9.16 10.98
C GLN A 21 31.68 7.94 11.21
N ARG A 22 32.08 6.80 10.65
CA ARG A 22 31.52 5.49 11.02
C ARG A 22 31.72 5.25 12.51
N VAL A 23 30.62 5.24 13.26
CA VAL A 23 30.58 4.65 14.59
C VAL A 23 30.34 3.16 14.41
N GLU A 24 31.40 2.35 14.56
CA GLU A 24 31.26 0.90 14.66
C GLU A 24 30.60 0.54 15.99
N GLY A 25 29.57 -0.32 15.96
CA GLY A 25 29.00 -0.92 17.17
C GLY A 25 27.62 -0.42 17.63
N SER A 26 26.76 0.07 16.74
CA SER A 26 25.31 0.02 16.98
C SER A 26 24.66 -1.03 16.08
N GLU A 27 24.19 -2.12 16.69
CA GLU A 27 23.14 -2.92 16.09
C GLU A 27 21.91 -2.00 15.96
N ARG A 28 21.62 -1.58 14.73
CA ARG A 28 20.28 -1.06 14.42
C ARG A 28 19.34 -2.23 14.58
N PHE A 29 18.63 -2.29 15.70
CA PHE A 29 17.43 -3.11 15.81
C PHE A 29 16.51 -2.71 14.67
N VAL A 30 16.43 -3.55 13.64
CA VAL A 30 15.40 -3.42 12.61
C VAL A 30 14.12 -3.86 13.31
N VAL A 31 13.33 -2.87 13.73
CA VAL A 31 11.99 -3.12 14.25
C VAL A 31 11.17 -3.63 13.08
N GLY A 32 10.86 -4.93 13.11
CA GLY A 32 10.00 -5.54 12.10
C GLY A 32 8.54 -5.17 12.33
N SER A 33 7.74 -5.24 11.27
CA SER A 33 6.30 -5.03 11.38
C SER A 33 5.67 -6.18 12.16
N GLU A 34 5.12 -5.85 13.32
CA GLU A 34 4.41 -6.77 14.21
C GLU A 34 3.04 -7.12 13.57
N VAL A 35 2.76 -8.40 13.31
CA VAL A 35 1.50 -8.83 12.69
C VAL A 35 0.84 -9.90 13.56
N TRP A 36 -0.47 -9.78 13.76
CA TRP A 36 -1.27 -10.86 14.35
C TRP A 36 -1.83 -11.74 13.22
N LEU A 37 -1.46 -13.02 13.24
CA LEU A 37 -1.91 -14.02 12.29
C LEU A 37 -2.85 -15.00 13.02
N THR A 38 -4.01 -15.33 12.45
CA THR A 38 -4.88 -16.35 13.05
C THR A 38 -5.17 -17.52 12.13
N GLY A 39 -5.26 -18.72 12.69
CA GLY A 39 -5.92 -19.87 12.08
C GLY A 39 -7.14 -20.29 12.91
N PHE A 40 -7.91 -21.26 12.43
CA PHE A 40 -9.00 -21.88 13.19
C PHE A 40 -8.68 -23.35 13.45
N GLU A 41 -9.12 -23.86 14.60
CA GLU A 41 -9.11 -25.29 14.91
C GLU A 41 -9.98 -26.12 13.92
N PRO A 42 -9.92 -27.47 13.93
CA PRO A 42 -10.79 -28.31 13.11
C PRO A 42 -12.25 -28.19 13.56
N PHE A 43 -13.18 -28.31 12.61
CA PHE A 43 -14.61 -28.18 12.86
C PHE A 43 -15.43 -29.06 11.92
N GLY A 44 -16.70 -29.29 12.25
CA GLY A 44 -17.59 -30.14 11.47
C GLY A 44 -17.11 -31.60 11.46
N GLU A 45 -16.81 -32.13 10.28
CA GLU A 45 -16.28 -33.50 10.09
C GLU A 45 -14.75 -33.54 9.84
N HIS A 46 -14.07 -32.39 9.85
CA HIS A 46 -12.63 -32.33 9.57
C HIS A 46 -11.77 -32.66 10.79
N GLU A 47 -10.79 -33.55 10.62
CA GLU A 47 -9.76 -33.84 11.65
C GLU A 47 -8.63 -32.80 11.67
N VAL A 48 -8.49 -32.00 10.61
CA VAL A 48 -7.43 -30.99 10.43
C VAL A 48 -7.99 -29.73 9.77
N ASN A 49 -7.40 -28.58 10.06
CA ASN A 49 -7.74 -27.32 9.40
C ASN A 49 -6.48 -26.70 8.77
N ILE A 50 -6.52 -26.41 7.47
CA ILE A 50 -5.38 -25.83 6.74
C ILE A 50 -4.97 -24.46 7.31
N SER A 51 -5.92 -23.69 7.82
CA SER A 51 -5.64 -22.39 8.45
C SER A 51 -4.84 -22.51 9.74
N GLN A 52 -5.12 -23.53 10.56
CA GLN A 52 -4.28 -23.86 11.71
C GLN A 52 -2.89 -24.33 11.26
N GLN A 53 -2.79 -25.24 10.29
CA GLN A 53 -1.50 -25.77 9.83
C GLN A 53 -0.58 -24.67 9.29
N VAL A 54 -1.13 -23.71 8.53
CA VAL A 54 -0.35 -22.57 8.01
C VAL A 54 0.01 -21.59 9.13
N ALA A 55 -0.90 -21.32 10.09
CA ALA A 55 -0.58 -20.48 11.25
C ALA A 55 0.51 -21.11 12.13
N GLU A 56 0.42 -22.41 12.46
CA GLU A 56 1.43 -23.14 13.23
C GLU A 56 2.79 -23.20 12.52
N ALA A 57 2.81 -23.33 11.19
CA ALA A 57 4.04 -23.29 10.39
C ALA A 57 4.70 -21.90 10.36
N LEU A 58 3.97 -20.85 10.74
CA LEU A 58 4.40 -19.45 10.79
C LEU A 58 4.55 -18.93 12.23
N ASP A 59 4.40 -19.77 13.25
CA ASP A 59 4.49 -19.34 14.64
C ASP A 59 5.90 -18.89 15.03
N GLY A 60 5.97 -17.73 15.68
CA GLY A 60 7.22 -17.07 16.03
C GLY A 60 8.10 -16.68 14.83
N PHE A 61 7.56 -16.63 13.61
CA PHE A 61 8.31 -16.18 12.43
C PHE A 61 8.86 -14.75 12.65
N SER A 62 10.16 -14.59 12.49
CA SER A 62 10.86 -13.31 12.64
C SER A 62 12.04 -13.27 11.66
N ASP A 63 11.79 -12.80 10.44
CA ASP A 63 12.79 -12.71 9.36
C ASP A 63 12.34 -11.72 8.26
N VAL A 64 13.22 -11.47 7.29
CA VAL A 64 12.94 -10.67 6.09
C VAL A 64 12.20 -11.50 5.05
N ILE A 65 11.17 -10.93 4.44
CA ILE A 65 10.49 -11.46 3.25
C ILE A 65 10.74 -10.51 2.08
N GLY A 66 11.39 -11.03 1.04
CA GLY A 66 11.56 -10.36 -0.25
C GLY A 66 10.35 -10.60 -1.15
N LEU A 67 9.87 -9.55 -1.82
CA LEU A 67 8.70 -9.57 -2.70
C LEU A 67 9.05 -9.82 -4.18
N GLY A 68 10.33 -9.96 -4.52
CA GLY A 68 10.80 -10.08 -5.91
C GLY A 68 10.60 -8.81 -6.73
N GLU A 69 10.57 -8.94 -8.05
CA GLU A 69 10.18 -7.84 -8.97
C GLU A 69 8.67 -7.60 -8.90
N SER A 70 8.22 -6.37 -9.16
CA SER A 70 6.79 -6.05 -9.26
C SER A 70 6.27 -6.35 -10.66
N PRO A 71 5.08 -6.96 -10.83
CA PRO A 71 4.47 -7.20 -12.14
C PRO A 71 3.87 -5.96 -12.79
N GLY A 72 3.83 -4.81 -12.11
CA GLY A 72 3.18 -3.59 -12.62
C GLY A 72 3.65 -2.28 -11.96
N PRO A 73 3.18 -1.12 -12.47
CA PRO A 73 3.54 0.21 -11.97
C PRO A 73 2.94 0.56 -10.61
N TYR A 74 1.84 -0.11 -10.22
CA TYR A 74 1.22 0.01 -8.89
C TYR A 74 1.76 -1.11 -8.00
N ARG A 75 2.66 -0.77 -7.07
CA ARG A 75 3.57 -1.74 -6.43
C ARG A 75 3.82 -1.45 -4.95
N ALA A 76 4.45 -2.37 -4.23
CA ALA A 76 4.83 -2.15 -2.84
C ALA A 76 5.96 -1.11 -2.74
N GLU A 77 5.90 -0.23 -1.73
CA GLU A 77 6.89 0.83 -1.51
C GLU A 77 8.31 0.31 -1.28
N THR A 78 8.47 -0.81 -0.55
CA THR A 78 9.72 -1.56 -0.47
C THR A 78 9.58 -2.95 -1.08
N ARG A 79 10.70 -3.54 -1.53
CA ARG A 79 10.74 -4.94 -2.02
C ARG A 79 11.11 -5.96 -0.93
N GLU A 80 11.34 -5.48 0.28
CA GLU A 80 11.67 -6.29 1.46
C GLU A 80 10.88 -5.77 2.66
N SER A 81 10.30 -6.69 3.44
CA SER A 81 9.62 -6.41 4.72
C SER A 81 10.23 -7.30 5.80
N THR A 82 10.70 -6.72 6.91
CA THR A 82 11.03 -7.50 8.12
C THR A 82 9.73 -7.69 8.90
N LEU A 83 9.30 -8.94 9.14
CA LEU A 83 8.03 -9.23 9.81
C LEU A 83 8.27 -9.98 11.11
N VAL A 84 7.41 -9.76 12.10
CA VAL A 84 7.32 -10.53 13.33
C VAL A 84 5.88 -11.03 13.47
N LEU A 85 5.66 -12.35 13.42
CA LEU A 85 4.32 -12.93 13.44
C LEU A 85 3.96 -13.47 14.83
N HIS A 86 2.84 -12.99 15.37
CA HIS A 86 2.21 -13.51 16.58
C HIS A 86 1.00 -14.34 16.17
N THR A 87 1.06 -15.65 16.36
CA THR A 87 -0.02 -16.52 15.88
C THR A 87 -1.04 -16.82 16.97
N THR A 88 -2.29 -17.03 16.58
CA THR A 88 -3.36 -17.48 17.48
C THR A 88 -4.26 -18.46 16.75
N ILE A 89 -4.42 -19.66 17.30
CA ILE A 89 -5.44 -20.60 16.83
C ILE A 89 -6.75 -20.28 17.56
N LEU A 90 -7.77 -19.90 16.80
CA LEU A 90 -9.10 -19.56 17.28
C LEU A 90 -9.97 -20.82 17.38
N SER A 91 -10.78 -20.89 18.43
CA SER A 91 -11.88 -21.86 18.49
C SER A 91 -12.92 -21.55 17.41
N VAL A 92 -13.60 -22.57 16.90
CA VAL A 92 -14.70 -22.39 15.94
C VAL A 92 -16.00 -22.22 16.71
N ASP A 93 -16.12 -21.10 17.41
CA ASP A 93 -17.29 -20.69 18.18
C ASP A 93 -17.34 -19.17 18.41
N GLU A 94 -18.28 -18.71 19.25
CA GLU A 94 -18.41 -17.28 19.55
C GLU A 94 -17.18 -16.72 20.29
N GLU A 95 -16.53 -17.49 21.17
CA GLU A 95 -15.36 -17.02 21.93
C GLU A 95 -14.18 -16.75 20.97
N GLY A 96 -13.88 -17.70 20.09
CA GLY A 96 -12.84 -17.56 19.07
C GLY A 96 -13.13 -16.41 18.10
N SER A 97 -14.39 -16.23 17.70
CA SER A 97 -14.79 -15.12 16.81
C SER A 97 -14.62 -13.73 17.44
N ASN A 98 -14.68 -13.62 18.77
CA ASN A 98 -14.52 -12.37 19.50
C ASN A 98 -13.06 -12.07 19.88
N ALA A 99 -12.20 -13.09 19.98
CA ALA A 99 -10.89 -12.99 20.65
C ALA A 99 -10.03 -11.80 20.16
N ILE A 100 -9.91 -11.61 18.85
CA ILE A 100 -9.09 -10.53 18.28
C ILE A 100 -9.77 -9.15 18.42
N ALA A 101 -11.08 -9.06 18.19
CA ALA A 101 -11.83 -7.82 18.40
C ALA A 101 -11.74 -7.36 19.86
N SER A 102 -11.98 -8.25 20.83
CA SER A 102 -11.84 -7.94 22.26
C SER A 102 -10.41 -7.57 22.65
N ARG A 103 -9.39 -8.18 22.03
CA ARG A 103 -7.99 -7.80 22.24
C ARG A 103 -7.73 -6.36 21.78
N LEU A 104 -8.09 -6.02 20.54
CA LEU A 104 -7.99 -4.67 19.96
C LEU A 104 -8.77 -3.63 20.79
N GLU A 105 -9.90 -4.02 21.39
CA GLU A 105 -10.70 -3.13 22.24
C GLU A 105 -10.08 -2.91 23.64
N SER A 106 -9.35 -3.91 24.15
CA SER A 106 -8.76 -3.90 25.51
C SER A 106 -7.40 -3.21 25.60
N GLU A 107 -6.65 -3.17 24.50
CA GLU A 107 -5.39 -2.43 24.42
C GLU A 107 -5.71 -0.93 24.43
N ASN A 108 -5.41 -0.27 25.56
CA ASN A 108 -5.64 1.16 25.76
C ASN A 108 -4.67 1.97 24.89
N GLY A 109 -5.03 2.13 23.61
CA GLY A 109 -4.40 3.08 22.69
C GLY A 109 -4.68 4.52 23.11
N ASP A 110 -3.98 5.01 24.13
CA ASP A 110 -3.66 6.43 24.20
C ASP A 110 -2.80 6.71 22.96
N VAL A 111 -3.29 7.54 22.03
CA VAL A 111 -2.81 7.60 20.62
C VAL A 111 -1.31 7.99 20.51
N ALA A 112 -0.71 8.42 21.61
CA ALA A 112 0.71 8.74 21.75
C ALA A 112 1.64 7.52 22.01
N GLU A 113 1.14 6.40 22.53
CA GLU A 113 1.96 5.23 22.89
C GLU A 113 1.47 3.95 22.19
N LYS A 114 2.09 3.61 21.05
CA LYS A 114 1.83 2.40 20.22
C LYS A 114 2.23 1.06 20.89
N SER A 115 2.21 0.98 22.21
CA SER A 115 2.69 -0.16 22.99
C SER A 115 1.67 -1.32 22.98
N GLY A 116 1.65 -2.14 21.92
CA GLY A 116 0.99 -3.45 21.90
C GLY A 116 0.28 -3.81 20.60
N LEU A 117 -0.25 -2.80 19.89
CA LEU A 117 -1.01 -2.98 18.66
C LEU A 117 -0.13 -3.47 17.50
N PRO A 118 -0.67 -4.28 16.57
CA PRO A 118 0.05 -4.73 15.40
C PRO A 118 0.04 -3.66 14.30
N GLU A 119 0.83 -3.87 13.25
CA GLU A 119 0.77 -3.15 11.98
C GLU A 119 -0.22 -3.80 10.99
N ALA A 120 -0.59 -5.06 11.19
CA ALA A 120 -1.67 -5.73 10.47
C ALA A 120 -2.29 -6.88 11.29
N VAL A 121 -3.55 -7.19 10.99
CA VAL A 121 -4.23 -8.43 11.40
C VAL A 121 -4.57 -9.22 10.14
N VAL A 122 -4.15 -10.48 10.09
CA VAL A 122 -4.46 -11.40 8.99
C VAL A 122 -5.11 -12.65 9.55
N HIS A 123 -6.36 -12.88 9.15
CA HIS A 123 -7.08 -14.11 9.48
C HIS A 123 -6.97 -15.11 8.34
N LEU A 124 -6.67 -16.36 8.65
CA LEU A 124 -6.72 -17.50 7.73
C LEU A 124 -7.97 -18.33 8.04
N GLY A 125 -8.62 -18.89 7.01
CA GLY A 125 -9.74 -19.82 7.18
C GLY A 125 -9.77 -20.89 6.09
N LEU A 126 -10.35 -22.07 6.37
CA LEU A 126 -10.54 -23.12 5.36
C LEU A 126 -11.71 -22.78 4.42
N ALA A 127 -11.48 -22.83 3.12
CA ALA A 127 -12.54 -22.88 2.10
C ALA A 127 -12.51 -24.24 1.39
N GLU A 128 -13.25 -25.21 1.94
CA GLU A 128 -13.30 -26.62 1.52
C GLU A 128 -13.45 -26.86 0.00
N ASN A 129 -14.21 -25.99 -0.67
CA ASN A 129 -14.58 -26.11 -2.09
C ASN A 129 -13.83 -25.09 -2.97
N ALA A 130 -12.73 -24.52 -2.48
CA ALA A 130 -11.87 -23.63 -3.27
C ALA A 130 -10.72 -24.42 -3.92
N GLU A 131 -10.35 -24.02 -5.14
CA GLU A 131 -9.13 -24.46 -5.84
C GLU A 131 -8.01 -23.42 -5.74
N TRP A 132 -8.28 -22.28 -5.07
CA TRP A 132 -7.48 -21.05 -5.09
C TRP A 132 -7.45 -20.44 -3.68
N ILE A 133 -6.36 -19.77 -3.32
CA ILE A 133 -6.34 -18.83 -2.19
C ILE A 133 -7.22 -17.63 -2.54
N ARG A 134 -8.09 -17.23 -1.62
CA ARG A 134 -9.02 -16.11 -1.78
C ARG A 134 -8.63 -14.96 -0.87
N ILE A 135 -8.48 -13.77 -1.45
CA ILE A 135 -8.23 -12.51 -0.75
C ILE A 135 -9.59 -11.82 -0.56
N GLU A 136 -10.13 -11.90 0.65
CA GLU A 136 -11.49 -11.41 0.95
C GLU A 136 -11.54 -9.88 1.05
N GLU A 137 -12.38 -9.27 0.22
CA GLU A 137 -12.58 -7.82 0.15
C GLU A 137 -13.44 -7.28 1.29
N CYS A 138 -14.31 -8.10 1.88
CA CYS A 138 -15.28 -7.65 2.86
C CYS A 138 -15.87 -8.77 3.74
N ALA A 139 -16.39 -8.37 4.89
CA ALA A 139 -17.27 -9.17 5.73
C ALA A 139 -18.72 -8.65 5.67
N VAL A 140 -19.71 -9.54 5.82
CA VAL A 140 -21.14 -9.21 5.84
C VAL A 140 -21.71 -9.30 7.26
N ASN A 141 -22.65 -8.43 7.61
CA ASN A 141 -23.30 -8.40 8.92
C ASN A 141 -24.42 -9.46 9.01
N ARG A 142 -24.09 -10.73 8.73
CA ARG A 142 -25.04 -11.84 8.66
C ARG A 142 -24.40 -13.16 9.11
N LEU A 143 -25.18 -13.99 9.81
CA LEU A 143 -24.83 -15.33 10.23
C LEU A 143 -25.92 -16.31 9.77
N ASP A 144 -25.54 -17.31 8.99
CA ASP A 144 -26.44 -18.35 8.46
C ASP A 144 -25.70 -19.71 8.40
N PHE A 145 -25.71 -20.40 9.53
CA PHE A 145 -24.84 -21.54 9.82
C PHE A 145 -25.43 -22.84 9.26
N ARG A 146 -24.84 -23.37 8.19
CA ARG A 146 -25.25 -24.64 7.56
C ARG A 146 -25.03 -25.87 8.47
N ILE A 147 -24.04 -25.78 9.36
CA ILE A 147 -23.70 -26.76 10.40
C ILE A 147 -23.58 -26.03 11.74
N ALA A 148 -23.68 -26.72 12.86
CA ALA A 148 -23.34 -26.12 14.15
C ALA A 148 -21.83 -25.82 14.23
N ASP A 149 -21.48 -24.78 14.98
CA ASP A 149 -20.10 -24.53 15.39
C ASP A 149 -19.67 -25.49 16.52
N ASN A 150 -18.39 -25.44 16.95
CA ASN A 150 -17.84 -26.39 17.91
C ASN A 150 -18.47 -26.29 19.32
N SER A 151 -19.14 -25.18 19.65
CA SER A 151 -19.94 -25.03 20.87
C SER A 151 -21.34 -25.65 20.77
N GLY A 152 -21.75 -26.07 19.56
CA GLY A 152 -23.11 -26.50 19.24
C GLY A 152 -24.05 -25.34 18.88
N ARG A 153 -23.54 -24.11 18.74
CA ARG A 153 -24.33 -22.95 18.30
C ARG A 153 -24.56 -23.05 16.80
N GLN A 154 -25.83 -23.10 16.39
CA GLN A 154 -26.24 -23.03 14.99
C GLN A 154 -27.22 -21.87 14.81
N VAL A 155 -26.78 -20.85 14.08
CA VAL A 155 -27.50 -19.59 13.87
C VAL A 155 -28.16 -19.59 12.49
N SER A 156 -29.32 -18.95 12.34
CA SER A 156 -29.96 -18.77 11.02
C SER A 156 -30.54 -17.37 10.91
N ASP A 157 -30.21 -16.68 9.82
CA ASP A 157 -30.65 -15.32 9.48
C ASP A 157 -30.50 -14.29 10.63
N ALA A 158 -29.38 -14.31 11.34
CA ALA A 158 -29.07 -13.34 12.40
C ALA A 158 -28.06 -12.27 11.92
N GLN A 159 -28.04 -11.13 12.59
CA GLN A 159 -27.01 -10.10 12.43
C GLN A 159 -25.89 -10.28 13.47
N ILE A 160 -24.67 -9.95 13.10
CA ILE A 160 -23.50 -9.97 14.00
C ILE A 160 -23.57 -8.77 14.94
N HIS A 161 -23.98 -7.60 14.44
CA HIS A 161 -24.11 -6.39 15.22
C HIS A 161 -25.34 -5.57 14.78
N GLN A 162 -26.17 -5.11 15.72
CA GLN A 162 -27.47 -4.50 15.43
C GLN A 162 -27.41 -3.14 14.71
N ILE A 163 -26.30 -2.40 14.86
CA ILE A 163 -26.18 -1.01 14.39
C ILE A 163 -25.14 -0.87 13.26
N ALA A 164 -24.25 -1.85 13.09
CA ALA A 164 -23.19 -1.77 12.09
C ALA A 164 -23.74 -1.88 10.65
N PRO A 165 -23.02 -1.35 9.65
CA PRO A 165 -23.37 -1.50 8.24
C PRO A 165 -23.60 -2.96 7.82
N ALA A 166 -24.34 -3.18 6.74
CA ALA A 166 -24.60 -4.53 6.21
C ALA A 166 -23.34 -5.24 5.68
N ARG A 167 -22.29 -4.48 5.33
CA ARG A 167 -21.00 -4.96 4.83
C ARG A 167 -19.90 -4.01 5.34
N LEU A 168 -18.78 -4.56 5.78
CA LEU A 168 -17.55 -3.84 6.10
C LEU A 168 -16.46 -4.30 5.12
N HIS A 169 -15.75 -3.35 4.51
CA HIS A 169 -14.65 -3.66 3.60
C HIS A 169 -13.33 -3.81 4.35
N THR A 170 -12.42 -4.58 3.78
CA THR A 170 -11.04 -4.70 4.25
C THR A 170 -10.36 -3.33 4.36
N THR A 171 -9.62 -3.15 5.44
CA THR A 171 -8.71 -2.00 5.65
C THR A 171 -7.29 -2.30 5.17
N SER A 172 -7.00 -3.55 4.80
CA SER A 172 -5.74 -3.96 4.18
C SER A 172 -5.62 -3.38 2.76
N PRO A 173 -4.41 -3.11 2.22
CA PRO A 173 -4.22 -2.59 0.87
C PRO A 173 -4.53 -3.65 -0.21
N HIS A 174 -5.81 -4.01 -0.35
CA HIS A 174 -6.32 -5.13 -1.15
C HIS A 174 -5.96 -5.02 -2.63
N ASN A 175 -6.10 -3.83 -3.22
CA ASN A 175 -5.69 -3.57 -4.61
C ASN A 175 -4.18 -3.75 -4.82
N LEU A 176 -3.34 -3.49 -3.81
CA LEU A 176 -1.90 -3.74 -3.87
C LEU A 176 -1.58 -5.22 -3.80
N ILE A 177 -2.22 -5.94 -2.88
CA ILE A 177 -2.06 -7.39 -2.75
C ILE A 177 -2.43 -8.07 -4.08
N LEU A 178 -3.54 -7.67 -4.70
CA LEU A 178 -3.97 -8.21 -6.00
C LEU A 178 -3.08 -7.77 -7.16
N ALA A 179 -2.57 -6.54 -7.17
CA ALA A 179 -1.65 -6.06 -8.20
C ALA A 179 -0.30 -6.78 -8.14
N GLU A 180 0.28 -6.96 -6.95
CA GLU A 180 1.55 -7.66 -6.76
C GLU A 180 1.44 -9.16 -7.00
N CYS A 181 0.27 -9.75 -6.71
CA CYS A 181 -0.03 -11.14 -7.06
C CYS A 181 -0.57 -11.30 -8.49
N ALA A 182 -0.57 -10.26 -9.33
CA ALA A 182 -0.99 -10.37 -10.72
C ALA A 182 -0.09 -11.36 -11.48
N GLY A 183 -0.72 -12.39 -12.06
CA GLY A 183 -0.03 -13.49 -12.74
C GLY A 183 0.17 -14.75 -11.90
N ASP A 184 -0.08 -14.73 -10.59
CA ASP A 184 -0.17 -15.95 -9.78
C ASP A 184 -1.60 -16.51 -9.85
N ASP A 185 -1.79 -17.56 -10.64
CA ASP A 185 -3.11 -18.13 -10.91
C ASP A 185 -3.76 -18.77 -9.68
N ARG A 186 -2.97 -19.08 -8.64
CA ARG A 186 -3.39 -19.65 -7.36
C ARG A 186 -4.09 -18.63 -6.44
N ILE A 187 -3.97 -17.32 -6.69
CA ILE A 187 -4.55 -16.26 -5.85
C ILE A 187 -5.70 -15.56 -6.58
N ARG A 188 -6.83 -15.36 -5.91
CA ARG A 188 -8.01 -14.66 -6.47
C ARG A 188 -8.66 -13.70 -5.48
N ARG A 189 -9.28 -12.63 -6.01
CA ARG A 189 -10.24 -11.79 -5.28
C ARG A 189 -11.48 -12.61 -4.90
N SER A 190 -12.02 -12.35 -3.72
CA SER A 190 -13.32 -12.83 -3.26
C SER A 190 -14.05 -11.71 -2.53
N ASP A 191 -15.36 -11.62 -2.68
CA ASP A 191 -16.25 -10.65 -2.02
C ASP A 191 -17.30 -11.33 -1.11
N ASP A 192 -17.04 -12.60 -0.78
CA ASP A 192 -17.88 -13.48 0.03
C ASP A 192 -16.99 -14.36 0.94
N ALA A 193 -16.78 -13.88 2.17
CA ALA A 193 -16.17 -14.63 3.25
C ALA A 193 -17.11 -15.70 3.87
N GLY A 194 -18.29 -15.93 3.29
CA GLY A 194 -19.34 -16.78 3.81
C GLY A 194 -20.17 -16.11 4.91
N GLU A 195 -20.98 -16.91 5.60
CA GLU A 195 -21.88 -16.46 6.67
C GLU A 195 -21.71 -17.31 7.95
N PHE A 196 -20.50 -17.87 8.12
CA PHE A 196 -20.10 -18.71 9.26
C PHE A 196 -19.07 -18.00 10.16
N VAL A 197 -18.44 -18.71 11.08
CA VAL A 197 -17.49 -18.18 12.08
C VAL A 197 -16.35 -17.37 11.45
N CYS A 198 -15.86 -17.75 10.26
CA CYS A 198 -14.86 -16.97 9.51
C CYS A 198 -15.30 -15.52 9.25
N ASN A 199 -16.49 -15.34 8.66
CA ASN A 199 -17.10 -14.03 8.44
C ASN A 199 -17.43 -13.32 9.76
N GLU A 200 -17.86 -14.06 10.79
CA GLU A 200 -18.09 -13.51 12.13
C GLU A 200 -16.84 -12.84 12.71
N THR A 201 -15.71 -13.57 12.71
CA THR A 201 -14.40 -13.06 13.15
C THR A 201 -13.95 -11.86 12.34
N TYR A 202 -14.10 -11.92 11.01
CA TYR A 202 -13.68 -10.83 10.13
C TYR A 202 -14.48 -9.55 10.39
N PHE A 203 -15.80 -9.68 10.48
CA PHE A 203 -16.70 -8.56 10.74
C PHE A 203 -16.45 -7.92 12.10
N ARG A 204 -16.34 -8.72 13.16
CA ARG A 204 -16.06 -8.24 14.52
C ARG A 204 -14.73 -7.48 14.58
N THR A 205 -13.68 -8.00 13.91
CA THR A 205 -12.36 -7.36 13.89
C THR A 205 -12.35 -6.05 13.09
N LEU A 206 -12.97 -6.03 11.90
CA LEU A 206 -13.14 -4.79 11.12
C LEU A 206 -13.93 -3.73 11.90
N HIS A 207 -15.02 -4.13 12.55
CA HIS A 207 -15.86 -3.21 13.32
C HIS A 207 -15.13 -2.64 14.55
N ALA A 208 -14.27 -3.44 15.21
CA ALA A 208 -13.44 -2.95 16.31
C ALA A 208 -12.43 -1.90 15.82
N VAL A 209 -11.74 -2.15 14.69
CA VAL A 209 -10.81 -1.18 14.07
C VAL A 209 -11.50 0.13 13.71
N GLU A 210 -12.66 0.06 13.03
CA GLU A 210 -13.46 1.22 12.66
C GLU A 210 -13.93 2.01 13.89
N THR A 211 -14.54 1.32 14.87
CA THR A 211 -15.15 1.96 16.06
C THR A 211 -14.13 2.61 16.98
N LYS A 212 -12.93 2.01 17.10
CA LYS A 212 -11.82 2.56 17.88
C LYS A 212 -10.96 3.55 17.09
N GLY A 213 -11.11 3.62 15.77
CA GLY A 213 -10.28 4.44 14.89
C GLY A 213 -8.81 4.01 14.89
N LEU A 214 -8.53 2.70 14.99
CA LEU A 214 -7.17 2.18 15.08
C LEU A 214 -6.39 2.41 13.78
N LYS A 215 -5.10 2.74 13.91
CA LYS A 215 -4.25 3.16 12.80
C LYS A 215 -2.90 2.46 12.78
N ASP A 216 -2.36 2.30 11.58
CA ASP A 216 -1.03 1.74 11.34
C ASP A 216 0.10 2.78 11.45
N ASN A 217 1.30 2.43 10.97
CA ASN A 217 2.45 3.33 10.92
C ASN A 217 2.35 4.45 9.88
N PHE A 218 1.49 4.31 8.88
CA PHE A 218 1.25 5.32 7.85
C PHE A 218 0.05 6.24 8.18
N SER A 219 -0.59 6.04 9.34
CA SER A 219 -1.83 6.72 9.76
C SER A 219 -3.08 6.36 8.92
N ARG A 220 -3.03 5.26 8.16
CA ARG A 220 -4.22 4.60 7.58
C ARG A 220 -5.00 3.89 8.69
N ALA A 221 -6.22 3.44 8.41
CA ALA A 221 -6.88 2.45 9.28
C ALA A 221 -6.02 1.18 9.37
N LEU A 222 -5.94 0.56 10.56
CA LEU A 222 -5.17 -0.66 10.79
C LEU A 222 -5.55 -1.75 9.76
N PRO A 223 -4.63 -2.25 8.92
CA PRO A 223 -4.88 -3.35 7.99
C PRO A 223 -5.49 -4.59 8.64
N VAL A 224 -6.68 -4.98 8.19
CA VAL A 224 -7.34 -6.25 8.54
C VAL A 224 -7.71 -6.97 7.26
N LEU A 225 -7.18 -8.19 7.10
CA LEU A 225 -7.43 -9.05 5.95
C LEU A 225 -7.98 -10.40 6.40
N PHE A 226 -8.87 -10.99 5.60
CA PHE A 226 -9.19 -12.41 5.68
C PHE A 226 -8.71 -13.11 4.41
N VAL A 227 -8.08 -14.27 4.58
CA VAL A 227 -7.55 -15.11 3.50
C VAL A 227 -8.14 -16.51 3.64
N HIS A 228 -9.03 -16.89 2.71
CA HIS A 228 -9.50 -18.26 2.64
C HIS A 228 -8.51 -19.13 1.87
N LEU A 229 -8.20 -20.27 2.46
CA LEU A 229 -7.20 -21.23 2.02
C LEU A 229 -7.90 -22.50 1.49
N PRO A 230 -7.52 -23.00 0.30
CA PRO A 230 -8.07 -24.23 -0.24
C PRO A 230 -7.47 -25.48 0.44
N PRO A 231 -8.06 -26.68 0.26
CA PRO A 231 -7.47 -27.92 0.75
C PRO A 231 -6.08 -28.19 0.16
N THR A 232 -5.26 -28.98 0.87
CA THR A 232 -3.89 -29.34 0.43
C THR A 232 -3.85 -30.16 -0.87
N SER A 233 -4.99 -30.71 -1.31
CA SER A 233 -5.14 -31.37 -2.61
C SER A 233 -5.27 -30.40 -3.79
N ALA A 234 -5.53 -29.12 -3.54
CA ALA A 234 -5.56 -28.06 -4.56
C ALA A 234 -4.23 -27.29 -4.60
N ILE A 235 -3.72 -26.86 -3.43
CA ILE A 235 -2.41 -26.21 -3.30
C ILE A 235 -1.67 -26.85 -2.11
N PRO A 236 -0.43 -27.37 -2.29
CA PRO A 236 0.37 -27.95 -1.21
C PRO A 236 0.58 -27.00 -0.01
N LEU A 237 0.71 -27.57 1.19
CA LEU A 237 0.84 -26.79 2.44
C LEU A 237 2.02 -25.81 2.40
N ASP A 238 3.18 -26.26 1.91
CA ASP A 238 4.40 -25.46 1.77
C ASP A 238 4.23 -24.30 0.79
N GLU A 239 3.54 -24.51 -0.33
CA GLU A 239 3.15 -23.43 -1.24
C GLU A 239 2.18 -22.43 -0.58
N GLN A 240 1.20 -22.91 0.19
CA GLN A 240 0.27 -22.04 0.91
C GLN A 240 0.98 -21.19 1.99
N VAL A 241 1.95 -21.75 2.71
CA VAL A 241 2.78 -21.03 3.68
C VAL A 241 3.54 -19.89 3.01
N GLU A 242 4.23 -20.15 1.90
CA GLU A 242 5.00 -19.10 1.20
C GLU A 242 4.09 -18.02 0.56
N LEU A 243 2.93 -18.40 0.02
CA LEU A 243 1.95 -17.44 -0.50
C LEU A 243 1.36 -16.57 0.63
N VAL A 244 1.04 -17.16 1.78
CA VAL A 244 0.57 -16.40 2.96
C VAL A 244 1.65 -15.46 3.49
N ARG A 245 2.93 -15.87 3.56
CA ARG A 245 4.04 -14.97 3.91
C ARG A 245 4.11 -13.76 2.98
N ARG A 246 3.97 -13.98 1.67
CA ARG A 246 3.94 -12.88 0.68
C ARG A 246 2.73 -11.96 0.87
N ILE A 247 1.54 -12.52 1.12
CA ILE A 247 0.31 -11.74 1.37
C ILE A 247 0.42 -10.90 2.66
N ILE A 248 0.99 -11.46 3.73
CA ILE A 248 1.23 -10.71 4.98
C ILE A 248 2.25 -9.59 4.75
N ALA A 249 3.36 -9.89 4.07
CA ALA A 249 4.37 -8.88 3.71
C ALA A 249 3.78 -7.72 2.90
N LEU A 250 2.82 -7.98 2.02
CA LEU A 250 2.08 -6.97 1.25
C LEU A 250 1.02 -6.22 2.07
N SER A 251 0.47 -6.83 3.12
CA SER A 251 -0.57 -6.23 3.97
C SER A 251 -0.02 -5.08 4.84
N VAL A 252 1.26 -5.15 5.24
CA VAL A 252 1.94 -4.07 5.97
C VAL A 252 2.54 -3.00 5.06
N GLN A 253 2.52 -3.18 3.73
CA GLN A 253 3.08 -2.22 2.78
C GLN A 253 2.13 -1.07 2.52
N ARG A 254 2.68 0.06 2.08
CA ARG A 254 1.94 1.14 1.44
C ARG A 254 2.07 1.00 -0.09
N PRO A 255 0.98 1.20 -0.85
CA PRO A 255 1.04 1.29 -2.30
C PRO A 255 1.97 2.42 -2.74
N SER A 256 2.76 2.16 -3.77
CA SER A 256 3.66 3.11 -4.38
C SER A 256 3.59 3.05 -5.91
N MET A 257 3.92 4.16 -6.54
CA MET A 257 3.92 4.33 -7.99
C MET A 257 5.05 5.27 -8.42
N GLU A 258 5.74 4.96 -9.51
CA GLU A 258 6.65 5.89 -10.18
C GLU A 258 5.91 6.58 -11.34
N VAL A 259 6.00 7.91 -11.39
CA VAL A 259 5.34 8.76 -12.39
C VAL A 259 6.36 9.76 -12.95
N VAL A 260 6.33 9.96 -14.26
CA VAL A 260 7.20 10.89 -14.98
C VAL A 260 6.36 12.02 -15.59
N GLY A 261 6.89 13.24 -15.58
CA GLY A 261 6.25 14.40 -16.20
C GLY A 261 7.22 15.19 -17.07
N GLY A 262 6.75 15.69 -18.21
CA GLY A 262 7.55 16.40 -19.19
C GLY A 262 7.32 17.91 -19.19
N LEU A 263 8.38 18.67 -18.94
CA LEU A 263 8.43 20.10 -19.24
C LEU A 263 8.80 20.25 -20.72
N LEU A 264 7.88 19.88 -21.62
CA LEU A 264 8.08 20.12 -23.05
C LEU A 264 8.07 21.63 -23.32
N ARG A 265 9.14 22.13 -23.94
CA ARG A 265 9.26 23.53 -24.37
C ARG A 265 9.00 23.71 -25.87
N ASN A 266 8.36 24.82 -26.23
CA ASN A 266 8.32 25.32 -27.60
C ASN A 266 9.45 26.34 -27.88
N ASP A 267 9.54 26.83 -29.11
CA ASP A 267 10.54 27.82 -29.55
C ASP A 267 10.50 29.16 -28.77
N GLU A 268 9.37 29.48 -28.15
CA GLU A 268 9.17 30.68 -27.32
C GLU A 268 9.55 30.44 -25.83
N ASN A 269 10.01 29.22 -25.48
CA ASN A 269 10.26 28.71 -24.12
C ASN A 269 9.01 28.58 -23.24
N HIS A 270 7.82 28.60 -23.82
CA HIS A 270 6.59 28.25 -23.11
C HIS A 270 6.57 26.75 -22.82
N LEU A 271 6.03 26.38 -21.65
CA LEU A 271 5.85 25.00 -21.21
C LEU A 271 4.47 24.49 -21.64
N LEU A 272 4.41 23.24 -22.07
CA LEU A 272 3.16 22.53 -22.26
C LEU A 272 2.55 22.15 -20.89
N ALA A 273 1.29 22.50 -20.68
CA ALA A 273 0.44 21.93 -19.65
C ALA A 273 -0.81 21.33 -20.30
N ALA A 274 -1.30 20.21 -19.77
CA ALA A 274 -2.54 19.57 -20.23
C ALA A 274 -3.54 19.43 -19.08
N ARG A 275 -4.84 19.46 -19.40
CA ARG A 275 -5.93 19.31 -18.44
C ARG A 275 -6.53 17.92 -18.56
N ARG A 276 -6.58 17.18 -17.46
CA ARG A 276 -7.17 15.84 -17.38
C ARG A 276 -8.63 15.88 -17.80
N SER A 277 -9.05 14.95 -18.66
CA SER A 277 -10.44 14.83 -19.11
C SER A 277 -11.41 14.68 -17.92
N PRO A 278 -12.68 15.14 -18.00
CA PRO A 278 -13.63 15.06 -16.88
C PRO A 278 -13.89 13.65 -16.34
N GLU A 279 -13.69 12.63 -17.17
CA GLU A 279 -13.85 11.21 -16.84
C GLU A 279 -12.63 10.61 -16.09
N GLU A 280 -11.49 11.29 -16.11
CA GLU A 280 -10.26 10.86 -15.44
C GLU A 280 -10.32 11.05 -13.92
N TYR A 281 -9.48 10.31 -13.20
CA TYR A 281 -9.23 10.61 -11.79
C TYR A 281 -8.69 12.04 -11.68
N MET A 282 -9.33 12.87 -10.84
CA MET A 282 -9.07 14.31 -10.76
C MET A 282 -9.20 15.06 -12.11
N GLY A 283 -10.19 14.68 -12.92
CA GLY A 283 -10.57 15.42 -14.13
C GLY A 283 -10.79 16.92 -13.88
N GLY A 284 -10.35 17.74 -14.82
CA GLY A 284 -10.37 19.21 -14.73
C GLY A 284 -9.11 19.85 -14.13
N TYR A 285 -8.26 19.09 -13.43
CA TYR A 285 -6.95 19.56 -12.99
C TYR A 285 -5.92 19.53 -14.13
N TRP A 286 -4.89 20.36 -14.00
CA TRP A 286 -3.77 20.47 -14.94
C TRP A 286 -2.53 19.73 -14.44
N GLU A 287 -1.75 19.21 -15.39
CA GLU A 287 -0.50 18.48 -15.13
C GLU A 287 0.53 18.71 -16.24
N PHE A 288 1.79 18.39 -15.95
CA PHE A 288 2.81 18.23 -16.99
C PHE A 288 2.64 16.85 -17.63
N PRO A 289 2.43 16.73 -18.96
CA PRO A 289 2.11 15.45 -19.57
C PRO A 289 3.17 14.36 -19.36
N GLY A 290 2.72 13.12 -19.37
CA GLY A 290 3.48 11.97 -18.93
C GLY A 290 2.61 11.03 -18.09
N GLY A 291 3.20 9.98 -17.55
CA GLY A 291 2.45 8.92 -16.91
C GLY A 291 3.32 7.96 -16.11
N LYS A 292 2.94 6.69 -16.08
CA LYS A 292 3.47 5.73 -15.12
C LYS A 292 4.69 5.03 -15.70
N VAL A 293 5.71 4.80 -14.88
CA VAL A 293 6.86 3.98 -15.30
C VAL A 293 6.46 2.50 -15.20
N GLU A 294 6.39 1.82 -16.33
CA GLU A 294 6.09 0.39 -16.40
C GLU A 294 7.30 -0.49 -16.01
N PRO A 295 7.09 -1.77 -15.64
CA PRO A 295 8.19 -2.68 -15.36
C PRO A 295 9.08 -2.92 -16.59
N GLY A 296 10.38 -2.62 -16.44
CA GLY A 296 11.41 -2.93 -17.44
C GLY A 296 11.79 -1.81 -18.39
N GLU A 297 11.09 -0.67 -18.37
CA GLU A 297 11.50 0.57 -19.05
C GLU A 297 12.24 1.53 -18.10
N SER A 298 13.05 2.42 -18.65
CA SER A 298 13.61 3.55 -17.91
C SER A 298 12.62 4.72 -17.84
N LYS A 299 12.80 5.62 -16.87
CA LYS A 299 12.00 6.86 -16.74
C LYS A 299 11.97 7.73 -18.01
N ALA A 300 13.03 7.68 -18.82
CA ALA A 300 13.10 8.40 -20.09
C ALA A 300 12.24 7.72 -21.18
N GLU A 301 12.34 6.39 -21.31
CA GLU A 301 11.52 5.60 -22.23
C GLU A 301 10.03 5.69 -21.88
N ALA A 302 9.69 5.65 -20.59
CA ALA A 302 8.33 5.89 -20.08
C ALA A 302 7.79 7.24 -20.56
N LEU A 303 8.56 8.32 -20.42
CA LEU A 303 8.12 9.65 -20.82
C LEU A 303 7.97 9.79 -22.35
N GLU A 304 8.88 9.19 -23.13
CA GLU A 304 8.77 9.14 -24.59
C GLU A 304 7.53 8.35 -25.05
N ARG A 305 7.21 7.25 -24.37
CA ARG A 305 6.02 6.43 -24.62
C ARG A 305 4.74 7.19 -24.31
N GLU A 306 4.61 7.77 -23.13
CA GLU A 306 3.40 8.49 -22.68
C GLU A 306 3.10 9.69 -23.60
N TYR A 307 4.10 10.51 -23.98
CA TYR A 307 3.90 11.60 -24.96
C TYR A 307 3.43 11.10 -26.34
N PHE A 308 3.88 9.91 -26.75
CA PHE A 308 3.47 9.31 -28.01
C PHE A 308 2.05 8.73 -27.94
N GLU A 309 1.68 8.11 -26.82
CA GLU A 309 0.36 7.53 -26.59
C GLU A 309 -0.71 8.62 -26.39
N GLU A 310 -0.41 9.63 -25.57
CA GLU A 310 -1.38 10.66 -25.17
C GLU A 310 -1.55 11.82 -26.15
N PHE A 311 -0.55 12.10 -27.00
CA PHE A 311 -0.59 13.23 -27.95
C PHE A 311 -0.27 12.84 -29.40
N GLY A 312 0.30 11.65 -29.63
CA GLY A 312 0.89 11.28 -30.92
C GLY A 312 2.25 11.94 -31.17
N TRP A 313 2.91 12.44 -30.12
CA TRP A 313 4.12 13.27 -30.21
C TRP A 313 5.39 12.49 -29.89
N ARG A 314 6.50 12.91 -30.49
CA ARG A 314 7.84 12.44 -30.12
C ARG A 314 8.58 13.57 -29.42
N VAL A 315 9.13 13.26 -28.27
CA VAL A 315 9.91 14.18 -27.45
C VAL A 315 11.25 13.55 -27.12
N LYS A 316 12.21 14.37 -26.69
CA LYS A 316 13.48 13.90 -26.11
C LYS A 316 13.59 14.41 -24.68
N PRO A 317 13.66 13.52 -23.68
CA PRO A 317 14.05 13.88 -22.33
C PRO A 317 15.52 14.33 -22.33
N LEU A 318 15.76 15.61 -22.01
CA LEU A 318 17.10 16.20 -22.05
C LEU A 318 17.84 16.02 -20.72
N ARG A 319 17.14 16.24 -19.61
CA ARG A 319 17.65 16.14 -18.24
C ARG A 319 16.50 16.09 -17.25
N ILE A 320 16.76 15.52 -16.08
CA ILE A 320 15.90 15.70 -14.90
C ILE A 320 16.00 17.16 -14.42
N CYS A 321 14.86 17.72 -14.02
CA CYS A 321 14.72 19.01 -13.32
C CYS A 321 14.42 18.82 -11.83
N GLU A 322 13.71 17.75 -11.46
CA GLU A 322 13.32 17.47 -10.08
C GLU A 322 12.96 15.99 -9.89
N GLU A 323 13.29 15.43 -8.72
CA GLU A 323 12.79 14.13 -8.25
C GLU A 323 12.32 14.28 -6.79
N TYR A 324 11.08 13.90 -6.49
CA TYR A 324 10.54 13.92 -5.12
C TYR A 324 9.42 12.90 -4.91
N SER A 325 9.20 12.55 -3.64
CA SER A 325 8.09 11.71 -3.19
C SER A 325 6.95 12.58 -2.71
N HIS A 326 5.79 12.51 -3.37
CA HIS A 326 4.54 13.03 -2.82
C HIS A 326 3.79 11.91 -2.09
N THR A 327 3.51 12.12 -0.80
CA THR A 327 3.16 11.01 0.08
C THR A 327 1.90 11.27 0.91
N TRP A 328 0.91 10.41 0.75
CA TRP A 328 -0.30 10.33 1.57
C TRP A 328 -0.24 9.09 2.49
N PRO A 329 -1.14 8.95 3.47
CA PRO A 329 -1.31 7.70 4.20
C PRO A 329 -1.57 6.52 3.26
N GLU A 330 -2.42 6.70 2.26
CA GLU A 330 -2.94 5.64 1.38
C GLU A 330 -1.97 5.23 0.26
N MET A 331 -1.04 6.11 -0.14
CA MET A 331 -0.11 5.89 -1.26
C MET A 331 1.11 6.83 -1.19
N ALA A 332 2.26 6.39 -1.70
CA ALA A 332 3.40 7.25 -2.06
C ALA A 332 3.60 7.32 -3.58
N VAL A 333 3.71 8.50 -4.17
CA VAL A 333 4.01 8.68 -5.60
C VAL A 333 5.40 9.29 -5.73
N GLN A 334 6.29 8.59 -6.44
CA GLN A 334 7.61 9.10 -6.80
C GLN A 334 7.50 9.83 -8.14
N LEU A 335 7.68 11.15 -8.11
CA LEU A 335 7.60 12.01 -9.29
C LEU A 335 9.00 12.28 -9.84
N THR A 336 9.13 12.30 -11.16
CA THR A 336 10.37 12.67 -11.85
C THR A 336 10.05 13.54 -13.05
N PHE A 337 10.49 14.80 -12.98
CA PHE A 337 10.21 15.79 -14.00
C PHE A 337 11.41 16.00 -14.92
N PHE A 338 11.20 15.88 -16.23
CA PHE A 338 12.24 16.08 -17.24
C PHE A 338 12.03 17.35 -18.05
N LEU A 339 13.09 18.12 -18.30
CA LEU A 339 13.09 19.09 -19.39
C LEU A 339 13.08 18.34 -20.73
N CYS A 340 12.14 18.69 -21.61
CA CYS A 340 11.96 18.01 -22.89
C CYS A 340 11.94 18.97 -24.07
N GLU A 341 12.41 18.49 -25.23
CA GLU A 341 12.25 19.12 -26.54
C GLU A 341 11.48 18.21 -27.49
N ALA A 342 10.90 18.77 -28.56
CA ALA A 342 10.23 17.98 -29.60
C ALA A 342 11.25 17.29 -30.51
N ASP A 343 11.03 16.01 -30.85
CA ASP A 343 11.81 15.32 -31.89
C ASP A 343 11.22 15.56 -33.29
N GLY A 344 11.36 16.80 -33.76
CA GLY A 344 10.83 17.27 -35.05
C GLY A 344 9.55 18.09 -34.90
N GLU A 345 8.75 18.12 -35.96
CA GLU A 345 7.48 18.88 -35.97
C GLU A 345 6.41 18.16 -35.14
N LEU A 346 5.74 18.90 -34.25
CA LEU A 346 4.58 18.41 -33.50
C LEU A 346 3.32 18.50 -34.38
N PRO A 347 2.67 17.37 -34.76
CA PRO A 347 1.37 17.41 -35.42
C PRO A 347 0.28 17.92 -34.48
N PRO A 348 -0.96 18.17 -34.94
CA PRO A 348 -2.09 18.41 -34.04
C PRO A 348 -2.24 17.28 -33.02
N ALA A 349 -2.35 17.62 -31.74
CA ALA A 349 -2.44 16.66 -30.64
C ALA A 349 -3.65 15.72 -30.80
N VAL A 350 -3.43 14.42 -30.55
CA VAL A 350 -4.49 13.42 -30.41
C VAL A 350 -4.67 13.12 -28.93
N MET A 351 -5.27 14.05 -28.19
CA MET A 351 -5.42 13.97 -26.74
C MET A 351 -6.33 12.81 -26.33
N THR A 352 -5.79 11.79 -25.65
CA THR A 352 -6.56 10.62 -25.17
C THR A 352 -7.01 10.77 -23.71
N SER A 353 -6.12 11.28 -22.87
CA SER A 353 -6.33 11.46 -21.41
C SER A 353 -6.74 12.88 -21.03
N HIS A 354 -6.65 13.82 -21.99
CA HIS A 354 -6.82 15.26 -21.77
C HIS A 354 -7.90 15.86 -22.67
N ASP A 355 -8.58 16.90 -22.17
CA ASP A 355 -9.60 17.63 -22.93
C ASP A 355 -9.13 19.02 -23.39
N GLU A 356 -8.02 19.51 -22.85
CA GLU A 356 -7.40 20.79 -23.22
C GLU A 356 -5.88 20.73 -23.02
N CYS A 357 -5.09 21.40 -23.88
CA CYS A 357 -3.67 21.67 -23.63
C CYS A 357 -3.33 23.12 -23.95
N ARG A 358 -2.32 23.67 -23.27
CA ARG A 358 -1.88 25.06 -23.40
C ARG A 358 -0.36 25.16 -23.35
N TRP A 359 0.17 26.14 -24.08
CA TRP A 359 1.55 26.61 -23.92
C TRP A 359 1.52 27.82 -22.98
N LEU A 360 2.26 27.74 -21.88
CA LEU A 360 2.25 28.73 -20.80
C LEU A 360 3.66 29.26 -20.52
N GLN A 361 3.78 30.57 -20.28
CA GLN A 361 4.99 31.15 -19.71
C GLN A 361 5.16 30.71 -18.25
N GLU A 362 6.40 30.71 -17.75
CA GLU A 362 6.69 30.37 -16.34
C GLU A 362 5.90 31.27 -15.36
N SER A 363 5.63 32.53 -15.73
CA SER A 363 4.79 33.47 -14.98
C SER A 363 3.29 33.15 -15.00
N GLU A 364 2.81 32.35 -15.94
CA GLU A 364 1.39 32.00 -16.12
C GLU A 364 0.99 30.71 -15.40
N LEU A 365 1.97 29.89 -14.97
CA LEU A 365 1.71 28.57 -14.38
C LEU A 365 0.79 28.63 -13.15
N MET A 366 0.99 29.57 -12.22
CA MET A 366 0.10 29.72 -11.05
C MET A 366 -1.29 30.33 -11.37
N GLY A 367 -1.62 30.51 -12.65
CA GLY A 367 -2.94 30.93 -13.14
C GLY A 367 -3.91 29.80 -13.46
N ILE A 368 -3.51 28.53 -13.26
CA ILE A 368 -4.32 27.33 -13.51
C ILE A 368 -4.29 26.38 -12.31
N GLU A 369 -5.29 25.50 -12.21
CA GLU A 369 -5.46 24.56 -11.09
C GLU A 369 -4.67 23.27 -11.34
N TRP A 370 -3.43 23.22 -10.86
CA TRP A 370 -2.56 22.04 -10.96
C TRP A 370 -3.01 20.90 -10.05
N LEU A 371 -2.73 19.66 -10.46
CA LEU A 371 -2.79 18.49 -9.59
C LEU A 371 -2.01 18.75 -8.29
N PRO A 372 -2.54 18.38 -7.11
CA PRO A 372 -1.90 18.68 -5.82
C PRO A 372 -0.42 18.28 -5.69
N PRO A 373 0.05 17.15 -6.24
CA PRO A 373 1.47 16.80 -6.22
C PRO A 373 2.37 17.76 -7.02
N ASP A 374 1.86 18.33 -8.12
CA ASP A 374 2.63 19.18 -9.03
C ASP A 374 2.81 20.61 -8.49
N VAL A 375 1.90 21.07 -7.62
CA VAL A 375 1.87 22.45 -7.10
C VAL A 375 3.21 22.90 -6.53
N GLU A 376 3.83 22.11 -5.65
CA GLU A 376 5.11 22.51 -5.02
C GLU A 376 6.25 22.64 -6.05
N PHE A 377 6.22 21.83 -7.12
CA PHE A 377 7.21 21.90 -8.18
C PHE A 377 6.96 23.10 -9.10
N VAL A 378 5.70 23.43 -9.40
CA VAL A 378 5.33 24.64 -10.12
C VAL A 378 5.73 25.92 -9.36
N GLU A 379 5.56 25.94 -8.04
CA GLU A 379 6.06 27.03 -7.19
C GLU A 379 7.59 27.17 -7.32
N ARG A 380 8.34 26.06 -7.28
CA ARG A 380 9.80 26.06 -7.49
C ARG A 380 10.20 26.53 -8.90
N ILE A 381 9.41 26.23 -9.93
CA ILE A 381 9.58 26.80 -11.27
C ILE A 381 9.39 28.32 -11.24
N GLN A 382 8.34 28.86 -10.58
CA GLN A 382 8.14 30.31 -10.52
C GLN A 382 9.23 31.04 -9.73
N GLU A 383 9.76 30.44 -8.66
CA GLU A 383 10.81 31.06 -7.84
C GLU A 383 12.18 31.09 -8.53
N LYS A 384 12.54 30.03 -9.27
CA LYS A 384 13.91 29.81 -9.77
C LYS A 384 14.02 29.92 -11.30
N GLY A 385 12.94 29.66 -12.02
CA GLY A 385 12.90 29.43 -13.47
C GLY A 385 13.50 28.07 -13.87
N VAL A 386 12.98 27.44 -14.93
CA VAL A 386 13.37 26.07 -15.33
C VAL A 386 14.86 25.95 -15.69
N ALA A 387 15.52 27.06 -16.03
CA ALA A 387 16.95 27.08 -16.31
C ALA A 387 17.85 26.88 -15.07
N ASN A 388 17.32 27.05 -13.85
CA ASN A 388 18.06 26.98 -12.59
C ASN A 388 17.58 25.86 -11.64
N LEU A 389 16.73 24.94 -12.15
CA LEU A 389 16.36 23.68 -11.50
C LEU A 389 17.35 22.58 -11.88
#